data_AF-A0A7W9E810-F1
#
_entry.id   AF-A0A7W9E810-F1
#
_cell.length_a   1.000
_cell.length_b   1.000
_cell.length_c   1.000
_cell.angle_alpha   90.00
_cell.angle_beta   90.00
_cell.angle_gamma   90.00
#
_symmetry.space_group_name_H-M   'P 1'
#
loop_
_entity.id
_entity.type
_entity.pdbx_description
1 polymer ?
#
loop_
_entity_poly.entity_id
_entity_poly.type
_entity_poly.pdbx_seq_one_letter_code
_entity_poly.pdbx_strand_id
1 'polypeptide(L)' 'MTDPRPDNRSVENEDQRPSKDGEPPRPATEPRGSEGSSNSGETETDPATGEEN' A
#
# COMPACT_ATOMS: atom_id res chain seq x y z
N MET A 1 -2.03 3.90 -22.54
CA MET A 1 -2.70 2.75 -21.88
C MET A 1 -1.59 1.85 -21.39
N THR A 2 -1.51 1.59 -20.10
CA THR A 2 -0.50 0.68 -19.53
C THR A 2 -0.83 -0.74 -19.97
N ASP A 3 0.15 -1.48 -20.49
CA ASP A 3 -0.06 -2.89 -20.86
C ASP A 3 -0.60 -3.68 -19.66
N PRO A 4 -1.60 -4.56 -19.85
CA PRO A 4 -2.07 -5.41 -18.79
C PRO A 4 -0.93 -6.32 -18.35
N ARG A 5 -0.64 -6.32 -17.05
CA ARG A 5 0.42 -7.15 -16.47
C ARG A 5 0.12 -8.63 -16.74
N PRO A 6 1.14 -9.45 -17.00
CA PRO A 6 0.95 -10.88 -17.23
C PRO A 6 0.35 -11.54 -15.99
N ASP A 7 -0.72 -12.32 -16.16
CA ASP A 7 -1.35 -13.10 -15.08
C ASP A 7 -0.78 -14.52 -15.07
N ASN A 8 0.44 -14.66 -14.56
CA ASN A 8 1.13 -15.94 -14.48
C ASN A 8 1.81 -16.11 -13.11
N ARG A 9 2.29 -17.33 -12.83
CA ARG A 9 2.93 -17.63 -11.53
C ARG A 9 4.16 -16.77 -11.21
N SER A 10 4.78 -16.15 -12.22
CA SER A 10 5.95 -15.31 -12.00
C SER A 10 5.63 -13.98 -11.31
N VAL A 11 4.37 -13.54 -11.33
CA VAL A 11 3.93 -12.28 -10.71
C VAL A 11 3.13 -12.46 -9.41
N GLU A 12 2.76 -13.69 -9.03
CA GLU A 12 1.90 -13.97 -7.86
C GLU A 12 2.40 -13.33 -6.56
N ASN A 13 3.72 -13.22 -6.40
CA ASN A 13 4.35 -12.66 -5.19
C ASN A 13 5.09 -11.34 -5.46
N GLU A 14 4.82 -10.67 -6.57
CA GLU A 14 5.45 -9.39 -6.92
C GLU A 14 5.24 -8.33 -5.82
N ASP A 15 4.08 -8.35 -5.16
CA ASP A 15 3.69 -7.42 -4.09
C ASP A 15 4.47 -7.65 -2.78
N GLN A 16 5.02 -8.84 -2.57
CA GLN A 16 5.74 -9.19 -1.35
C GLN A 16 7.26 -8.96 -1.49
N ARG A 17 7.72 -8.58 -2.69
CA ARG A 17 9.13 -8.31 -2.93
C ARG A 17 9.57 -7.02 -2.24
N PRO A 18 10.82 -6.95 -1.73
CA PRO A 18 11.42 -5.71 -1.29
C PRO A 18 11.41 -4.65 -2.40
N SER A 19 11.33 -3.37 -2.02
CA SER A 19 11.42 -2.26 -2.97
C SER A 19 12.82 -2.13 -3.58
N LYS A 20 13.87 -2.55 -2.84
CA LYS A 20 15.27 -2.50 -3.27
C LYS A 20 16.02 -3.78 -2.91
N ASP A 21 17.05 -4.09 -3.69
CA ASP A 21 17.92 -5.23 -3.43
C ASP A 21 18.65 -5.07 -2.08
N GLY A 22 18.56 -6.10 -1.24
CA GLY A 22 19.19 -6.13 0.08
C GLY A 22 18.31 -5.64 1.24
N GLU A 23 17.11 -5.13 0.96
CA GLU A 23 16.12 -4.81 2.00
C GLU A 23 15.28 -6.05 2.40
N PRO A 24 14.77 -6.11 3.64
CA PRO A 24 13.84 -7.16 4.03
C PRO A 24 12.54 -7.08 3.19
N PRO A 25 11.84 -8.21 3.01
CA PRO A 25 10.52 -8.20 2.37
C PRO A 25 9.55 -7.36 3.20
N ARG A 26 8.59 -6.77 2.51
CA ARG A 26 7.60 -5.86 3.10
C ARG A 26 6.61 -6.67 3.95
N PRO A 27 6.06 -6.13 5.04
CA PRO A 27 5.02 -6.80 5.80
C PRO A 27 3.84 -7.19 4.90
N ALA A 28 3.29 -8.38 5.10
CA ALA A 28 2.14 -8.87 4.32
C ALA A 28 0.87 -8.00 4.49
N THR A 29 0.85 -7.15 5.51
CA THR A 29 -0.26 -6.24 5.84
C THR A 29 -0.16 -4.88 5.13
N GLU A 30 0.96 -4.55 4.48
CA GLU A 30 1.17 -3.24 3.85
C GLU A 30 0.95 -3.29 2.32
N PRO A 31 0.10 -2.41 1.75
CA PRO A 31 -0.11 -2.38 0.31
C PRO A 31 1.11 -1.84 -0.44
N ARG A 32 1.24 -2.20 -1.73
CA ARG A 32 2.27 -1.62 -2.61
C ARG A 32 2.12 -0.10 -2.72
N GLY A 33 3.22 0.64 -2.56
CA GLY A 33 3.23 2.09 -2.64
C GLY A 33 2.83 2.80 -1.33
N SER A 34 2.76 2.06 -0.21
CA SER A 34 2.45 2.62 1.11
C SER A 34 3.61 3.39 1.76
N GLU A 35 4.79 3.46 1.13
CA GLU A 35 5.86 4.38 1.53
C GLU A 35 5.33 5.82 1.43
N GLY A 36 4.91 6.39 2.57
CA GLY A 36 4.25 7.69 2.60
C GLY A 36 2.71 7.64 2.54
N SER A 37 2.07 6.47 2.77
CA SER A 37 0.67 6.45 3.24
C SER A 37 0.62 6.92 4.70
N SER A 38 1.13 8.12 4.92
CA SER A 38 0.67 8.94 6.02
C SER A 38 -0.79 9.17 5.71
N ASN A 39 -1.67 8.63 6.54
CA ASN A 39 -3.01 9.17 6.70
C ASN A 39 -2.94 10.58 7.34
N SER A 40 -1.89 11.37 7.04
CA SER A 40 -1.72 12.77 7.41
C SER A 40 -2.57 13.59 6.45
N GLY A 41 -3.87 13.46 6.61
CA GLY A 41 -4.85 14.16 5.82
C GLY A 41 -5.95 14.63 6.75
N GLU A 42 -6.99 13.85 6.93
CA GLU A 42 -8.27 14.40 7.38
C GLU A 42 -9.08 13.32 8.09
N THR A 43 -8.65 12.89 9.28
CA THR A 43 -9.57 12.18 10.19
C THR A 43 -9.54 12.84 11.56
N GLU A 44 -9.78 14.15 11.58
CA GLU A 44 -10.16 14.89 12.80
C GLU A 44 -11.68 14.86 13.01
N THR A 45 -12.37 13.91 12.37
CA THR A 45 -13.80 13.73 12.50
C THR A 45 -14.10 12.88 13.74
N ASP A 46 -14.93 13.40 14.65
CA ASP A 46 -15.38 12.66 15.84
C ASP A 46 -16.14 11.39 15.39
N PRO A 47 -15.70 10.17 15.77
CA PRO A 47 -16.36 8.93 15.33
C PRO A 47 -17.80 8.78 15.86
N ALA A 48 -18.19 9.57 16.86
CA ALA A 48 -19.55 9.59 17.39
C ALA A 48 -20.50 10.49 16.59
N THR A 49 -20.02 11.54 15.91
CA THR A 49 -20.88 12.54 15.25
C THR A 49 -20.61 12.75 13.76
N GLY A 50 -19.39 12.49 13.27
CA GLY A 50 -19.05 12.75 11.88
C GLY A 50 -18.76 14.23 11.58
N GLU A 51 -18.66 15.10 12.59
CA GLU A 51 -18.39 16.54 12.41
C GLU A 51 -16.88 16.85 12.40
N GLU A 52 -16.48 17.80 11.55
CA GLU A 52 -15.12 18.37 11.53
C GLU A 52 -14.94 19.32 12.72
N ASN A 53 -13.74 19.36 13.34
CA ASN A 53 -13.45 20.26 14.48
C ASN A 53 -13.27 21.73 14.06
#